data_AF-A0A519NAU5-F1
#
_entry.id   AF-A0A519NAU5-F1
#
_cell.length_a   1.000
_cell.length_b   1.000
_cell.length_c   1.000
_cell.angle_alpha   90.00
_cell.angle_beta   90.00
_cell.angle_gamma   90.00
#
_symmetry.space_group_name_H-M   'P 1'
#
loop_
_entity.id
_entity.type
_entity.pdbx_description
1 polymer ?
#
loop_
_entity_poly.entity_id
_entity_poly.type
_entity_poly.pdbx_seq_one_letter_code
_entity_poly.pdbx_strand_id
1 'polypeptide(L)'
;MRRALVNTFLVVNFLGAVLAVIFSSLNWLNPDEAQGKALTTLFGLFELALTLPFFYIVISNRKIPSRTYLPLFALYLLPIFLFVDSIESMPFFISILALALSTYAALVRRRFTGDKFGLFPKDFLQKENNQRSRAHWATFALILCLSMNFFGALSLELSKSVQEGLFSGVTFRSDGMYTKVLNYEKDGKRAVVLGMMHVGDESFYKSILSEVPTADTLVLTEGLTDRENKLGDHDPADFATNLLNKSKQGDRFEPMLEADRKTIDADLNVSDISEAAAQYYIDATHETSFSEELSKSKEEREATKKARAQFMLERNQNLIKIFDATESKYQTVVFTWGAA
;
A
#
# COMPACT_ATOMS: atom_id res chain seq x y z
N MET A 1 31.26 -25.91 7.35
CA MET A 1 30.37 -24.86 6.82
C MET A 1 28.90 -25.30 6.74
N ARG A 2 28.52 -26.33 5.96
CA ARG A 2 27.10 -26.74 5.78
C ARG A 2 26.31 -26.94 7.09
N ARG A 3 26.88 -27.69 8.04
CA ARG A 3 26.28 -27.88 9.38
C ARG A 3 26.02 -26.58 10.11
N ALA A 4 27.02 -25.69 10.12
CA ALA A 4 26.89 -24.41 10.80
C ALA A 4 25.72 -23.63 10.18
N LEU A 5 25.68 -23.51 8.85
CA LEU A 5 24.60 -22.82 8.15
C LEU A 5 23.22 -23.40 8.46
N VAL A 6 23.07 -24.72 8.37
CA VAL A 6 21.79 -25.40 8.65
C VAL A 6 21.35 -25.18 10.10
N ASN A 7 22.23 -25.40 11.07
CA ASN A 7 21.91 -25.21 12.47
C ASN A 7 21.64 -23.72 12.79
N THR A 8 22.37 -22.80 12.17
CA THR A 8 22.13 -21.35 12.30
C THR A 8 20.74 -20.99 11.77
N PHE A 9 20.35 -21.47 10.58
CA PHE A 9 19.00 -21.25 10.06
C PHE A 9 17.94 -21.75 11.04
N LEU A 10 18.08 -22.98 11.55
CA LEU A 10 17.10 -23.57 12.47
C LEU A 10 16.96 -22.77 13.77
N VAL A 11 18.07 -22.28 14.32
CA VAL A 11 18.07 -21.44 15.53
C VAL A 11 17.45 -20.08 15.24
N VAL A 12 17.85 -19.43 14.14
CA VAL A 12 17.31 -18.12 13.73
C VAL A 12 15.81 -18.19 13.45
N ASN A 13 15.35 -19.20 12.71
CA ASN A 13 13.93 -19.42 12.41
C ASN A 13 13.11 -19.70 13.68
N PHE A 14 13.62 -20.50 14.62
CA PHE A 14 12.91 -20.73 15.89
C PHE A 14 12.85 -19.47 16.76
N LEU A 15 13.98 -18.78 16.95
CA LEU A 15 14.03 -17.54 17.72
C LEU A 15 13.19 -16.43 17.07
N GLY A 16 13.26 -16.31 15.74
CA GLY A 16 12.44 -15.39 14.96
C GLY A 16 10.95 -15.63 15.17
N ALA A 17 10.51 -16.89 15.12
CA ALA A 17 9.12 -17.25 15.38
C ALA A 17 8.67 -16.96 16.83
N VAL A 18 9.52 -17.24 17.83
CA VAL A 18 9.24 -16.89 19.24
C VAL A 18 9.10 -15.38 19.41
N LEU A 19 10.05 -14.61 18.89
CA LEU A 19 10.02 -13.14 18.95
C LEU A 19 8.80 -12.58 18.23
N ALA A 20 8.46 -13.12 17.05
CA ALA A 20 7.28 -12.71 16.29
C ALA A 20 5.99 -12.92 17.09
N VAL A 21 5.84 -14.04 17.80
CA VAL A 21 4.69 -14.27 18.69
C VAL A 21 4.68 -13.30 19.86
N ILE A 22 5.82 -13.09 20.53
CA ILE A 22 5.92 -12.15 21.67
C ILE A 22 5.52 -10.74 21.23
N PHE A 23 6.14 -10.22 20.17
CA PHE A 23 5.88 -8.85 19.72
C PHE A 23 4.50 -8.69 19.07
N SER A 24 4.00 -9.71 18.37
CA SER A 24 2.62 -9.67 17.87
C SER A 24 1.61 -9.68 19.02
N SER A 25 1.88 -10.38 20.12
CA SER A 25 1.04 -10.36 21.33
C SER A 25 1.08 -9.00 22.03
N LEU A 26 2.26 -8.38 22.11
CA LEU A 26 2.42 -7.04 22.69
C LEU A 26 1.71 -5.98 21.83
N ASN A 27 1.88 -6.04 20.51
CA ASN A 27 1.21 -5.13 19.57
C ASN A 27 -0.31 -5.35 19.55
N TRP A 28 -0.79 -6.57 19.82
CA TRP A 28 -2.22 -6.84 20.01
C TRP A 28 -2.77 -6.16 21.25
N LEU A 29 -2.01 -6.16 22.35
CA LEU A 29 -2.42 -5.54 23.61
C LEU A 29 -2.28 -4.01 23.59
N ASN A 30 -1.27 -3.49 22.88
CA ASN A 30 -0.97 -2.07 22.76
C ASN A 30 -0.69 -1.70 21.29
N PRO A 31 -1.73 -1.46 20.46
CA PRO A 31 -1.56 -1.22 19.02
C PRO A 31 -0.72 0.02 18.67
N ASP A 32 -0.70 1.02 19.55
CA ASP A 32 -0.02 2.30 19.31
C ASP A 32 1.51 2.24 19.53
N GLU A 33 2.01 1.17 20.16
CA GLU A 33 3.44 1.03 20.42
C GLU A 33 4.10 0.07 19.43
N ALA A 34 4.99 0.61 18.59
CA ALA A 34 5.78 -0.15 17.62
C ALA A 34 6.90 -1.00 18.27
N GLN A 35 6.62 -1.67 19.40
CA GLN A 35 7.60 -2.43 20.15
C GLN A 35 8.14 -3.60 19.32
N GLY A 36 9.46 -3.70 19.20
CA GLY A 36 10.13 -4.85 18.60
C GLY A 36 10.00 -4.99 17.08
N LYS A 37 9.40 -4.04 16.36
CA LYS A 37 9.37 -4.05 14.88
C LYS A 37 10.77 -4.15 14.29
N ALA A 38 11.72 -3.36 14.79
CA ALA A 38 13.11 -3.40 14.30
C ALA A 38 13.76 -4.78 14.50
N LEU A 39 13.54 -5.40 15.66
CA LEU A 39 14.14 -6.69 15.99
C LEU A 39 13.51 -7.83 15.18
N THR A 40 12.18 -7.85 15.05
CA THR A 40 11.47 -8.84 14.21
C THR A 40 11.85 -8.71 12.74
N THR A 41 11.94 -7.48 12.21
CA THR A 41 12.43 -7.22 10.86
C THR A 41 13.86 -7.73 10.67
N LEU A 42 14.77 -7.45 11.62
CA LEU A 42 16.15 -7.90 11.54
C LEU A 42 16.24 -9.44 11.47
N PHE A 43 15.51 -10.14 12.35
CA PHE A 43 15.45 -11.60 12.33
C PHE A 43 14.83 -12.15 11.04
N GLY A 44 13.77 -11.53 10.53
CA GLY A 44 13.16 -11.89 9.25
C GLY A 44 14.13 -11.74 8.08
N LEU A 45 14.93 -10.67 8.04
CA LEU A 45 15.97 -10.47 7.03
C LEU A 45 17.07 -11.53 7.13
N PHE A 46 17.54 -11.86 8.35
CA PHE A 46 18.51 -12.93 8.56
C PHE A 46 17.96 -14.30 8.16
N GLU A 47 16.71 -14.59 8.50
CA GLU A 47 16.04 -15.83 8.11
C GLU A 47 15.93 -15.93 6.59
N LEU A 48 15.48 -14.87 5.92
CA LEU A 48 15.37 -14.81 4.46
C LEU A 48 16.74 -15.04 3.78
N ALA A 49 17.80 -14.39 4.27
CA ALA A 49 19.15 -14.56 3.76
C ALA A 49 19.66 -16.01 3.92
N LEU A 50 19.28 -16.69 5.00
CA LEU A 50 19.66 -18.08 5.27
C LEU A 50 18.74 -19.11 4.59
N THR A 51 17.54 -18.72 4.15
CA THR A 51 16.51 -19.59 3.57
C THR A 51 17.00 -20.29 2.30
N LEU A 52 17.55 -19.55 1.33
CA LEU A 52 18.05 -20.11 0.07
C LEU A 52 19.17 -21.14 0.29
N PRO A 53 20.26 -20.83 1.02
CA PRO A 53 21.33 -21.80 1.22
C PRO A 53 20.89 -22.98 2.10
N PHE A 54 20.01 -22.77 3.08
CA PHE A 54 19.44 -23.87 3.87
C PHE A 54 18.60 -24.80 2.99
N PHE A 55 17.66 -24.27 2.21
CA PHE A 55 16.81 -25.04 1.30
C PHE A 55 17.63 -25.86 0.30
N TYR A 56 18.66 -25.25 -0.30
CA TYR A 56 19.57 -25.94 -1.22
C TYR A 56 20.33 -27.09 -0.55
N ILE A 57 20.91 -26.85 0.64
CA ILE A 57 21.64 -27.89 1.39
C ILE A 57 20.71 -29.04 1.77
N VAL A 58 19.49 -28.71 2.16
CA VAL A 58 18.52 -29.69 2.65
C VAL A 58 17.98 -30.57 1.52
N ILE A 59 17.64 -29.99 0.37
CA ILE A 59 17.18 -30.76 -0.80
C ILE A 59 18.30 -31.54 -1.46
N SER A 60 19.53 -31.02 -1.43
CA SER A 60 20.69 -31.75 -1.94
C SER A 60 21.10 -32.94 -1.05
N ASN A 61 20.53 -33.07 0.17
CA ASN A 61 20.89 -34.12 1.11
C ASN A 61 19.70 -35.02 1.49
N ARG A 62 19.67 -36.24 0.94
CA ARG A 62 18.63 -37.25 1.22
C ARG A 62 18.53 -37.69 2.68
N LYS A 63 19.61 -37.53 3.46
CA LYS A 63 19.61 -37.94 4.87
C LYS A 63 18.71 -37.05 5.71
N ILE A 64 18.35 -35.86 5.22
CA ILE A 64 17.42 -34.98 5.92
C ILE A 64 15.98 -35.38 5.52
N PRO A 65 15.13 -35.81 6.47
CA PRO A 65 13.75 -36.18 6.16
C PRO A 65 12.96 -34.96 5.68
N SER A 66 12.29 -35.07 4.53
CA SER A 66 11.45 -34.00 3.97
C SER A 66 10.40 -33.47 4.93
N ARG A 67 9.86 -34.35 5.78
CA ARG A 67 8.91 -34.04 6.84
C ARG A 67 9.43 -33.04 7.88
N THR A 68 10.74 -32.90 8.03
CA THR A 68 11.36 -32.00 9.02
C THR A 68 11.60 -30.58 8.52
N TYR A 69 11.49 -30.33 7.22
CA TYR A 69 11.84 -29.02 6.66
C TYR A 69 10.77 -28.47 5.72
N LEU A 70 10.10 -29.30 4.93
CA LEU A 70 9.01 -28.85 4.05
C LEU A 70 7.94 -28.04 4.79
N PRO A 71 7.53 -28.40 6.03
CA PRO A 71 6.57 -27.57 6.76
C PRO A 71 7.08 -26.15 7.02
N LEU A 72 8.39 -25.95 7.26
CA LEU A 72 8.96 -24.61 7.46
C LEU A 72 8.87 -23.74 6.20
N PHE A 73 8.86 -24.37 5.02
CA PHE A 73 8.73 -23.66 3.75
C PHE A 73 7.29 -23.42 3.32
N ALA A 74 6.31 -24.10 3.93
CA ALA A 74 4.90 -23.96 3.56
C ALA A 74 4.44 -22.50 3.65
N LEU A 75 4.93 -21.75 4.63
CA LEU A 75 4.62 -20.32 4.80
C LEU A 75 5.16 -19.44 3.67
N TYR A 76 6.29 -19.80 3.08
CA TYR A 76 6.89 -19.08 1.95
C TYR A 76 6.24 -19.41 0.60
N LEU A 77 5.52 -20.53 0.54
CA LEU A 77 4.76 -20.96 -0.63
C LEU A 77 3.33 -20.42 -0.63
N LEU A 78 2.82 -19.98 0.53
CA LEU A 78 1.54 -19.31 0.60
C LEU A 78 1.67 -17.94 -0.08
N PRO A 79 0.82 -17.62 -1.07
CA PRO A 79 0.76 -16.29 -1.64
C PRO A 79 0.16 -15.34 -0.59
N ILE A 80 1.00 -14.77 0.28
CA ILE A 80 0.55 -13.97 1.42
C ILE A 80 -0.29 -12.78 0.96
N PHE A 81 -0.03 -12.27 -0.25
CA PHE A 81 -0.82 -11.23 -0.90
C PHE A 81 -2.32 -11.55 -1.02
N LEU A 82 -2.73 -12.81 -1.04
CA LEU A 82 -4.16 -13.17 -1.05
C LEU A 82 -4.88 -12.88 0.28
N PHE A 83 -4.15 -12.58 1.34
CA PHE A 83 -4.69 -12.45 2.71
C PHE A 83 -4.45 -11.07 3.34
N VAL A 84 -3.85 -10.13 2.61
CA VAL A 84 -3.38 -8.83 3.16
C VAL A 84 -4.53 -7.96 3.67
N ASP A 85 -5.67 -7.97 2.99
CA ASP A 85 -6.82 -7.10 3.35
C ASP A 85 -7.89 -7.82 4.19
N SER A 86 -7.76 -9.14 4.37
CA SER A 86 -8.89 -9.95 4.83
C SER A 86 -9.01 -10.03 6.35
N ILE A 87 -7.90 -9.91 7.09
CA ILE A 87 -7.86 -10.24 8.52
C ILE A 87 -6.74 -9.41 9.21
N GLU A 88 -7.10 -8.37 9.98
CA GLU A 88 -6.15 -7.58 10.79
C GLU A 88 -5.30 -8.46 11.74
N SER A 89 -5.85 -9.59 12.17
CA SER A 89 -5.20 -10.57 13.04
C SER A 89 -4.28 -11.56 12.32
N MET A 90 -4.17 -11.50 10.99
CA MET A 90 -3.39 -12.46 10.20
C MET A 90 -1.91 -12.51 10.58
N PRO A 91 -1.19 -11.39 10.83
CA PRO A 91 0.22 -11.43 11.23
C PRO A 91 0.45 -12.23 12.53
N PHE A 92 -0.49 -12.13 13.48
CA PHE A 92 -0.44 -12.88 14.73
C PHE A 92 -0.64 -14.38 14.48
N PHE A 93 -1.63 -14.76 13.67
CA PHE A 93 -1.86 -16.16 13.29
C PHE A 93 -0.69 -16.77 12.52
N ILE A 94 -0.11 -16.02 11.57
CA ILE A 94 1.11 -16.45 10.84
C ILE A 94 2.26 -16.69 11.83
N SER A 95 2.42 -15.83 12.83
CA SER A 95 3.48 -15.98 13.85
C SER A 95 3.27 -17.23 14.71
N ILE A 96 2.04 -17.51 15.14
CA ILE A 96 1.70 -18.75 15.87
C ILE A 96 1.97 -19.97 15.00
N LEU A 97 1.54 -19.93 13.74
CA LEU A 97 1.73 -21.03 12.80
C LEU A 97 3.22 -21.27 12.54
N ALA A 98 4.01 -20.21 12.34
CA ALA A 98 5.46 -20.29 12.22
C ALA A 98 6.09 -20.97 13.45
N LEU A 99 5.72 -20.55 14.65
CA LEU A 99 6.22 -21.15 15.89
C LEU A 99 5.82 -22.63 16.02
N ALA A 100 4.58 -22.96 15.68
CA ALA A 100 4.08 -24.33 15.71
C ALA A 100 4.86 -25.23 14.73
N LEU A 101 5.10 -24.75 13.50
CA LEU A 101 5.85 -25.47 12.48
C LEU A 101 7.34 -25.62 12.86
N SER A 102 7.97 -24.57 13.39
CA SER A 102 9.35 -24.59 13.91
C SER A 102 9.51 -25.59 15.06
N THR A 103 8.55 -25.58 15.99
CA THR A 103 8.50 -26.52 17.12
C THR A 103 8.29 -27.96 16.65
N TYR A 104 7.30 -28.19 15.78
CA TYR A 104 7.05 -29.50 15.17
C TYR A 104 8.31 -30.04 14.50
N ALA A 105 8.94 -29.21 13.66
CA ALA A 105 10.13 -29.57 12.94
C ALA A 105 11.30 -29.90 13.88
N ALA A 106 11.48 -29.14 14.98
CA ALA A 106 12.48 -29.42 16.01
C ALA A 106 12.21 -30.75 16.73
N LEU A 107 10.96 -31.05 17.08
CA LEU A 107 10.57 -32.31 17.74
C LEU A 107 10.79 -33.53 16.83
N VAL A 108 10.42 -33.43 15.56
CA VAL A 108 10.67 -34.52 14.59
C VAL A 108 12.17 -34.70 14.39
N ARG A 109 12.95 -33.62 14.26
CA ARG A 109 14.42 -33.71 14.15
C ARG A 109 15.06 -34.30 15.39
N ARG A 110 14.62 -33.94 16.60
CA ARG A 110 15.13 -34.50 17.86
C ARG A 110 15.04 -36.03 17.88
N ARG A 111 13.93 -36.60 17.40
CA ARG A 111 13.77 -38.06 17.29
C ARG A 111 14.76 -38.70 16.30
N PHE A 112 15.18 -37.94 15.30
CA PHE A 112 16.00 -38.44 14.20
C PHE A 112 17.50 -38.21 14.41
N THR A 113 17.90 -37.06 14.98
CA THR A 113 19.30 -36.72 15.23
C THR A 113 19.78 -37.16 16.61
N GLY A 114 18.87 -37.46 17.54
CA GLY A 114 19.17 -37.76 18.95
C GLY A 114 19.59 -36.52 19.76
N ASP A 115 19.71 -35.35 19.13
CA ASP A 115 20.09 -34.10 19.79
C ASP A 115 18.89 -33.47 20.50
N LYS A 116 19.11 -32.93 21.71
CA LYS A 116 18.04 -32.33 22.54
C LYS A 116 17.33 -31.16 21.84
N PHE A 117 18.04 -30.43 20.99
CA PHE A 117 17.53 -29.27 20.26
C PHE A 117 17.19 -29.59 18.80
N GLY A 118 17.30 -30.86 18.39
CA GLY A 118 17.06 -31.28 17.00
C GLY A 118 18.07 -30.70 16.03
N LEU A 119 19.30 -30.39 16.49
CA LEU A 119 20.40 -29.93 15.65
C LEU A 119 21.10 -31.11 14.97
N PHE A 120 21.75 -30.84 13.84
CA PHE A 120 22.49 -31.87 13.10
C PHE A 120 23.90 -32.07 13.68
N PRO A 121 24.31 -33.33 13.95
CA PRO A 121 25.65 -33.63 14.45
C PRO A 121 26.74 -33.40 13.39
N LYS A 122 28.01 -33.39 13.81
CA LYS A 122 29.18 -33.03 12.96
C LYS A 122 29.22 -33.81 11.65
N ASP A 123 28.90 -35.09 11.71
CA ASP A 123 29.11 -36.02 10.60
C ASP A 123 27.85 -36.25 9.75
N PHE A 124 26.74 -35.60 10.10
CA PHE A 124 25.44 -35.84 9.47
C PHE A 124 25.36 -35.34 8.03
N LEU A 125 26.01 -34.19 7.75
CA LEU A 125 25.94 -33.50 6.46
C LEU A 125 27.22 -33.67 5.61
N GLN A 126 27.95 -34.77 5.84
CA GLN A 126 29.10 -35.12 5.01
C GLN A 126 28.69 -35.42 3.55
N LYS A 127 29.63 -35.26 2.63
CA LYS A 127 29.40 -35.01 1.20
C LYS A 127 28.83 -36.23 0.46
N GLU A 128 27.52 -36.25 0.21
CA GLU A 128 26.89 -37.10 -0.79
C GLU A 128 26.34 -36.25 -1.94
N ASN A 129 26.52 -36.72 -3.18
CA ASN A 129 26.53 -35.85 -4.37
C ASN A 129 25.43 -36.12 -5.40
N ASN A 130 24.44 -36.97 -5.12
CA ASN A 130 23.56 -37.51 -6.17
C ASN A 130 22.27 -36.71 -6.47
N GLN A 131 22.08 -35.51 -5.89
CA GLN A 131 20.82 -34.75 -6.07
C GLN A 131 20.98 -33.27 -6.43
N ARG A 132 22.12 -32.85 -6.98
CA ARG A 132 22.34 -31.44 -7.34
C ARG A 132 21.26 -30.88 -8.27
N SER A 133 20.87 -31.63 -9.31
CA SER A 133 19.84 -31.20 -10.26
C SER A 133 18.48 -30.94 -9.58
N ARG A 134 18.05 -31.82 -8.66
CA ARG A 134 16.82 -31.59 -7.87
C ARG A 134 16.93 -30.37 -6.96
N ALA A 135 18.10 -30.17 -6.36
CA ALA A 135 18.35 -28.99 -5.53
C ALA A 135 18.28 -27.70 -6.36
N HIS A 136 18.87 -27.67 -7.56
CA HIS A 136 18.78 -26.51 -8.46
C HIS A 136 17.33 -26.19 -8.86
N TRP A 137 16.57 -27.20 -9.31
CA TRP A 137 15.17 -27.00 -9.69
C TRP A 137 14.29 -26.54 -8.53
N ALA A 138 14.47 -27.15 -7.36
CA ALA A 138 13.72 -26.71 -6.19
C ALA A 138 14.11 -25.29 -5.78
N THR A 139 15.41 -24.96 -5.73
CA THR A 139 15.88 -23.60 -5.42
C THR A 139 15.34 -22.59 -6.43
N PHE A 140 15.29 -22.93 -7.72
CA PHE A 140 14.67 -22.08 -8.73
C PHE A 140 13.18 -21.86 -8.46
N ALA A 141 12.42 -22.93 -8.15
CA ALA A 141 11.01 -22.81 -7.80
C ALA A 141 10.79 -21.96 -6.54
N LEU A 142 11.65 -22.09 -5.54
CA LEU A 142 11.60 -21.27 -4.33
C LEU A 142 11.89 -19.80 -4.65
N ILE A 143 12.91 -19.50 -5.46
CA ILE A 143 13.20 -18.13 -5.91
C ILE A 143 11.98 -17.55 -6.62
N LEU A 144 11.37 -18.30 -7.54
CA LEU A 144 10.17 -17.87 -8.26
C LEU A 144 9.02 -17.57 -7.29
N CYS A 145 8.77 -18.43 -6.29
CA CYS A 145 7.73 -18.20 -5.28
C CYS A 145 8.01 -16.96 -4.41
N LEU A 146 9.27 -16.77 -3.99
CA LEU A 146 9.67 -15.60 -3.21
C LEU A 146 9.55 -14.31 -4.03
N SER A 147 9.94 -14.34 -5.31
CA SER A 147 9.75 -13.23 -6.24
C SER A 147 8.27 -12.90 -6.43
N MET A 148 7.41 -13.90 -6.64
CA MET A 148 5.96 -13.68 -6.75
C MET A 148 5.36 -13.07 -5.48
N ASN A 149 5.78 -13.54 -4.29
CA ASN A 149 5.36 -12.93 -3.02
C ASN A 149 5.84 -11.49 -2.89
N PHE A 150 7.11 -11.21 -3.24
CA PHE A 150 7.67 -9.87 -3.20
C PHE A 150 6.93 -8.91 -4.13
N PHE A 151 6.75 -9.28 -5.40
CA PHE A 151 6.04 -8.44 -6.36
C PHE A 151 4.55 -8.32 -6.03
N GLY A 152 3.92 -9.37 -5.49
CA GLY A 152 2.54 -9.30 -5.01
C GLY A 152 2.38 -8.33 -3.84
N ALA A 153 3.26 -8.41 -2.84
CA ALA A 153 3.27 -7.49 -1.70
C ALA A 153 3.57 -6.04 -2.15
N LEU A 154 4.56 -5.86 -3.03
CA LEU A 154 4.90 -4.55 -3.60
C LEU A 154 3.70 -3.97 -4.37
N SER A 155 3.01 -4.78 -5.18
CA SER A 155 1.83 -4.32 -5.93
C SER A 155 0.71 -3.87 -5.00
N LEU A 156 0.49 -4.57 -3.89
CA LEU A 156 -0.52 -4.19 -2.89
C LEU A 156 -0.12 -2.92 -2.15
N GLU A 157 1.13 -2.81 -1.71
CA GLU A 157 1.62 -1.62 -1.02
C GLU A 157 1.58 -0.39 -1.94
N LEU A 158 1.97 -0.56 -3.21
CA LEU A 158 1.82 0.48 -4.22
C LEU A 158 0.34 0.84 -4.40
N SER A 159 -0.56 -0.13 -4.53
CA SER A 159 -1.99 0.14 -4.64
C SER A 159 -2.54 0.88 -3.42
N LYS A 160 -2.10 0.52 -2.20
CA LYS A 160 -2.52 1.17 -0.96
C LYS A 160 -1.95 2.58 -0.84
N SER A 161 -0.66 2.75 -1.09
CA SER A 161 0.00 4.06 -1.11
C SER A 161 -0.64 4.97 -2.15
N VAL A 162 -1.01 4.43 -3.30
CA VAL A 162 -1.78 5.13 -4.32
C VAL A 162 -3.19 5.44 -3.82
N GLN A 163 -3.91 4.56 -3.13
CA GLN A 163 -5.23 4.88 -2.57
C GLN A 163 -5.17 5.94 -1.44
N GLU A 164 -4.13 5.92 -0.60
CA GLU A 164 -3.95 6.85 0.52
C GLU A 164 -3.36 8.19 0.09
N GLY A 165 -2.47 8.17 -0.91
CA GLY A 165 -1.78 9.33 -1.48
C GLY A 165 -2.58 9.98 -2.60
N LEU A 166 -3.06 9.19 -3.56
CA LEU A 166 -3.86 9.63 -4.72
C LEU A 166 -5.37 9.46 -4.48
N PHE A 167 -5.84 9.89 -3.31
CA PHE A 167 -7.22 10.33 -3.09
C PHE A 167 -8.25 9.22 -2.84
N SER A 168 -9.10 9.41 -1.82
CA SER A 168 -10.12 8.46 -1.33
C SER A 168 -11.21 8.06 -2.35
N GLY A 169 -11.20 8.68 -3.53
CA GLY A 169 -12.13 8.43 -4.63
C GLY A 169 -11.60 7.49 -5.73
N VAL A 170 -10.29 7.23 -5.82
CA VAL A 170 -9.70 6.44 -6.92
C VAL A 170 -9.52 4.99 -6.52
N THR A 171 -9.86 4.05 -7.41
CA THR A 171 -9.66 2.62 -7.21
C THR A 171 -8.97 2.02 -8.43
N PHE A 172 -7.90 1.28 -8.17
CA PHE A 172 -7.17 0.53 -9.18
C PHE A 172 -7.71 -0.88 -9.26
N ARG A 173 -7.96 -1.34 -10.47
CA ARG A 173 -8.31 -2.73 -10.77
C ARG A 173 -7.39 -3.22 -11.89
N SER A 174 -7.34 -4.54 -12.08
CA SER A 174 -6.53 -5.15 -13.15
C SER A 174 -6.94 -4.71 -14.56
N ASP A 175 -8.14 -4.18 -14.72
CA ASP A 175 -8.70 -3.70 -15.98
C ASP A 175 -8.68 -2.17 -16.14
N GLY A 176 -8.22 -1.40 -15.14
CA GLY A 176 -8.08 0.04 -15.27
C GLY A 176 -8.13 0.83 -13.96
N MET A 177 -8.18 2.15 -14.11
CA MET A 177 -8.35 3.12 -13.02
C MET A 177 -9.80 3.62 -13.01
N TYR A 178 -10.40 3.63 -11.82
CA TYR A 178 -11.80 3.97 -11.63
C TYR A 178 -11.92 5.08 -10.60
N THR A 179 -12.93 5.93 -10.76
CA THR A 179 -13.31 6.88 -9.72
C THR A 179 -14.66 6.51 -9.14
N LYS A 180 -14.88 6.86 -7.88
CA LYS A 180 -16.17 6.70 -7.20
C LYS A 180 -17.04 7.93 -7.45
N VAL A 181 -18.30 7.66 -7.81
CA VAL A 181 -19.37 8.65 -7.83
C VAL A 181 -20.26 8.39 -6.63
N LEU A 182 -20.35 9.34 -5.70
CA LEU A 182 -21.20 9.22 -4.52
C LEU A 182 -22.49 10.01 -4.75
N ASN A 183 -23.63 9.36 -4.53
CA ASN A 183 -24.93 9.96 -4.67
C ASN A 183 -25.60 10.04 -3.29
N TYR A 184 -26.00 11.25 -2.91
CA TYR A 184 -26.74 11.52 -1.69
C TYR A 184 -28.08 12.13 -2.06
N GLU A 185 -29.14 11.73 -1.37
CA GLU A 185 -30.48 12.29 -1.56
C GLU A 185 -31.07 12.65 -0.20
N LYS A 186 -31.69 13.83 -0.14
CA LYS A 186 -32.38 14.31 1.05
C LYS A 186 -33.47 15.30 0.65
N ASP A 187 -34.67 15.10 1.18
CA ASP A 187 -35.82 16.01 0.98
C ASP A 187 -36.11 16.32 -0.51
N GLY A 188 -35.91 15.32 -1.39
CA GLY A 188 -36.10 15.45 -2.84
C GLY A 188 -34.96 16.14 -3.58
N LYS A 189 -33.95 16.67 -2.88
CA LYS A 189 -32.71 17.19 -3.48
C LYS A 189 -31.66 16.09 -3.60
N ARG A 190 -30.82 16.21 -4.61
CA ARG A 190 -29.70 15.29 -4.87
C ARG A 190 -28.36 16.01 -4.81
N ALA A 191 -27.40 15.41 -4.13
CA ALA A 191 -26.00 15.80 -4.14
C ALA A 191 -25.16 14.69 -4.78
N VAL A 192 -24.36 15.04 -5.79
CA VAL A 192 -23.48 14.10 -6.50
C VAL A 192 -22.04 14.52 -6.26
N VAL A 193 -21.22 13.64 -5.69
CA VAL A 193 -19.78 13.89 -5.53
C VAL A 193 -19.03 13.06 -6.55
N LEU A 194 -18.37 13.75 -7.49
CA LEU A 194 -17.55 13.14 -8.53
C LEU A 194 -16.09 13.22 -8.11
N GLY A 195 -15.42 12.09 -7.90
CA GLY A 195 -13.97 12.09 -7.76
C GLY A 195 -13.33 12.45 -9.10
N MET A 196 -12.81 13.66 -9.21
CA MET A 196 -12.10 14.11 -10.42
C MET A 196 -10.64 13.73 -10.33
N MET A 197 -10.11 13.24 -11.44
CA MET A 197 -8.68 13.04 -11.65
C MET A 197 -8.23 13.99 -12.75
N HIS A 198 -7.09 14.65 -12.55
CA HIS A 198 -6.46 15.49 -13.57
C HIS A 198 -5.91 14.68 -14.76
N VAL A 199 -5.93 13.35 -14.65
CA VAL A 199 -5.48 12.41 -15.68
C VAL A 199 -6.62 11.49 -16.08
N GLY A 200 -7.03 11.56 -17.34
CA GLY A 200 -8.10 10.76 -17.92
C GLY A 200 -8.14 10.88 -19.43
N ASP A 201 -8.78 9.93 -20.10
CA ASP A 201 -9.12 10.06 -21.52
C ASP A 201 -10.54 10.63 -21.70
N GLU A 202 -10.87 11.00 -22.93
CA GLU A 202 -12.17 11.58 -23.27
C GLU A 202 -13.34 10.65 -22.89
N SER A 203 -13.18 9.33 -23.07
CA SER A 203 -14.19 8.35 -22.69
C SER A 203 -14.45 8.32 -21.19
N PHE A 204 -13.41 8.42 -20.37
CA PHE A 204 -13.53 8.52 -18.92
C PHE A 204 -14.36 9.73 -18.50
N TYR A 205 -14.02 10.92 -19.01
CA TYR A 205 -14.76 12.13 -18.65
C TYR A 205 -16.20 12.12 -19.18
N LYS A 206 -16.43 11.61 -20.40
CA LYS A 206 -17.80 11.40 -20.93
C LYS A 206 -18.63 10.47 -20.05
N SER A 207 -18.03 9.37 -19.57
CA SER A 207 -18.71 8.43 -18.67
C SER A 207 -19.09 9.11 -17.35
N ILE A 208 -18.19 9.88 -16.75
CA ILE A 208 -18.48 10.61 -15.50
C ILE A 208 -19.59 11.63 -15.71
N LEU A 209 -19.52 12.43 -16.78
CA LEU A 209 -20.52 13.45 -17.05
C LEU A 209 -21.90 12.88 -17.38
N SER A 210 -21.97 11.65 -17.89
CA SER A 210 -23.25 10.99 -18.15
C SER A 210 -24.05 10.68 -16.88
N GLU A 211 -23.39 10.63 -15.72
CA GLU A 211 -24.03 10.46 -14.41
C GLU A 211 -24.66 11.76 -13.86
N VAL A 212 -24.38 12.90 -14.50
CA VAL A 212 -24.80 14.24 -14.05
C VAL A 212 -26.03 14.71 -14.83
N PRO A 213 -27.19 14.93 -14.16
CA PRO A 213 -28.36 15.53 -14.81
C PRO A 213 -28.04 16.88 -15.46
N THR A 214 -28.76 17.24 -16.53
CA THR A 214 -28.59 18.52 -17.22
C THR A 214 -29.51 19.59 -16.67
N ALA A 215 -30.77 19.26 -16.41
CA ALA A 215 -31.76 20.21 -15.90
C ALA A 215 -31.58 20.47 -14.39
N ASP A 216 -31.81 21.72 -13.99
CA ASP A 216 -31.82 22.20 -12.59
C ASP A 216 -30.63 21.71 -11.76
N THR A 217 -29.45 21.72 -12.40
CA THR A 217 -28.21 21.21 -11.84
C THR A 217 -27.18 22.32 -11.71
N LEU A 218 -26.66 22.49 -10.50
CA LEU A 218 -25.50 23.31 -10.18
C LEU A 218 -24.26 22.42 -10.13
N VAL A 219 -23.19 22.85 -10.80
CA VAL A 219 -21.88 22.21 -10.74
C VAL A 219 -20.95 23.15 -9.99
N LEU A 220 -20.47 22.71 -8.83
CA LEU A 220 -19.44 23.38 -8.07
C LEU A 220 -18.10 22.80 -8.49
N THR A 221 -17.34 23.60 -9.26
CA THR A 221 -15.97 23.23 -9.62
C THR A 221 -15.06 23.55 -8.46
N GLU A 222 -14.26 22.58 -8.06
CA GLU A 222 -13.36 22.71 -6.93
C GLU A 222 -11.92 22.62 -7.41
N GLY A 223 -11.10 23.49 -6.84
CA GLY A 223 -9.71 23.66 -7.21
C GLY A 223 -9.06 24.73 -6.34
N LEU A 224 -7.87 25.13 -6.76
CA LEU A 224 -7.15 26.24 -6.15
C LEU A 224 -6.87 27.27 -7.23
N THR A 225 -7.31 28.49 -6.98
CA THR A 225 -6.89 29.63 -7.79
C THR A 225 -5.66 30.27 -7.16
N ASP A 226 -4.62 30.51 -7.95
CA ASP A 226 -3.44 31.25 -7.51
C ASP A 226 -3.37 32.63 -8.16
N ARG A 227 -4.22 33.56 -7.70
CA ARG A 227 -4.31 34.90 -8.28
C ARG A 227 -3.06 35.75 -8.05
N GLU A 228 -2.27 35.40 -7.03
CA GLU A 228 -1.05 36.12 -6.64
C GLU A 228 0.22 35.45 -7.18
N ASN A 229 0.09 34.37 -7.97
CA ASN A 229 1.18 33.61 -8.55
C ASN A 229 2.22 33.14 -7.51
N LYS A 230 1.75 32.65 -6.34
CA LYS A 230 2.59 32.12 -5.27
C LYS A 230 3.15 30.72 -5.56
N LEU A 231 2.54 29.97 -6.46
CA LEU A 231 2.88 28.59 -6.78
C LEU A 231 3.92 28.45 -7.90
N GLY A 232 4.08 29.48 -8.74
CA GLY A 232 4.93 29.43 -9.94
C GLY A 232 4.33 28.54 -11.05
N ASP A 233 5.10 28.35 -12.14
CA ASP A 233 4.65 27.66 -13.37
C ASP A 233 4.67 26.11 -13.29
N HIS A 234 4.61 25.52 -12.09
CA HIS A 234 4.70 24.06 -11.93
C HIS A 234 3.31 23.40 -11.88
N ASP A 235 2.98 22.63 -12.92
CA ASP A 235 1.78 21.79 -12.97
C ASP A 235 2.13 20.31 -12.65
N PRO A 236 1.73 19.78 -11.48
CA PRO A 236 2.00 18.40 -11.07
C PRO A 236 1.42 17.35 -12.03
N ALA A 237 0.44 17.72 -12.85
CA ALA A 237 -0.19 16.82 -13.80
C ALA A 237 0.74 16.39 -14.94
N ASP A 238 1.84 17.10 -15.19
CA ASP A 238 2.79 16.77 -16.27
C ASP A 238 3.46 15.41 -16.09
N PHE A 239 3.85 15.05 -14.87
CA PHE A 239 4.50 13.76 -14.62
C PHE A 239 3.51 12.60 -14.76
N ALA A 240 2.33 12.74 -14.17
CA ALA A 240 1.31 11.70 -14.21
C ALA A 240 0.80 11.45 -15.64
N THR A 241 0.67 12.51 -16.46
CA THR A 241 0.27 12.38 -17.87
C THR A 241 1.34 11.71 -18.72
N ASN A 242 2.62 12.05 -18.53
CA ASN A 242 3.74 11.40 -19.19
C ASN A 242 3.89 9.92 -18.81
N LEU A 243 3.77 9.59 -17.52
CA LEU A 243 3.90 8.22 -17.01
C LEU A 243 2.77 7.31 -17.51
N LEU A 244 1.53 7.83 -17.54
CA LEU A 244 0.34 7.06 -17.88
C LEU A 244 -0.01 7.11 -19.38
N ASN A 245 0.74 7.89 -20.17
CA ASN A 245 0.44 8.17 -21.58
C ASN A 245 -1.02 8.64 -21.76
N LYS A 246 -1.43 9.61 -20.95
CA LYS A 246 -2.78 10.19 -20.92
C LYS A 246 -2.69 11.71 -21.12
N SER A 247 -3.81 12.34 -21.50
CA SER A 247 -3.91 13.79 -21.66
C SER A 247 -4.27 14.48 -20.34
N LYS A 248 -3.82 15.73 -20.16
CA LYS A 248 -4.32 16.61 -19.11
C LYS A 248 -5.78 16.96 -19.38
N GLN A 249 -6.54 17.16 -18.31
CA GLN A 249 -7.95 17.60 -18.38
C GLN A 249 -8.12 18.88 -19.23
N GLY A 250 -7.16 19.81 -19.23
CA GLY A 250 -7.27 21.09 -19.95
C GLY A 250 -6.98 21.05 -21.46
N ASP A 251 -6.22 20.08 -21.96
CA ASP A 251 -5.72 20.13 -23.35
C ASP A 251 -6.77 19.69 -24.39
N ARG A 252 -7.83 18.98 -23.96
CA ARG A 252 -8.85 18.41 -24.86
C ARG A 252 -10.27 18.42 -24.30
N PHE A 253 -10.48 18.81 -23.05
CA PHE A 253 -11.78 18.77 -22.40
C PHE A 253 -12.21 20.17 -21.96
N GLU A 254 -12.62 20.99 -22.93
CA GLU A 254 -13.52 22.11 -22.64
C GLU A 254 -14.83 21.48 -22.15
N PRO A 255 -15.22 21.68 -20.90
CA PRO A 255 -16.25 20.85 -20.32
C PRO A 255 -17.59 21.17 -20.98
N MET A 256 -18.19 20.15 -21.61
CA MET A 256 -19.62 20.09 -21.93
C MET A 256 -20.53 20.34 -20.70
N LEU A 257 -19.97 20.55 -19.51
CA LEU A 257 -20.67 21.04 -18.33
C LEU A 257 -21.25 22.44 -18.55
N GLU A 258 -20.54 23.35 -19.23
CA GLU A 258 -20.94 24.77 -19.27
C GLU A 258 -22.12 25.07 -20.21
N ALA A 259 -22.33 24.25 -21.25
CA ALA A 259 -23.37 24.53 -22.24
C ALA A 259 -24.80 24.39 -21.67
N ASP A 260 -25.01 23.41 -20.79
CA ASP A 260 -26.34 23.05 -20.28
C ASP A 260 -26.49 23.15 -18.76
N ARG A 261 -25.41 23.41 -18.01
CA ARG A 261 -25.43 23.44 -16.53
C ARG A 261 -24.86 24.75 -16.02
N LYS A 262 -25.36 25.20 -14.87
CA LYS A 262 -24.73 26.33 -14.20
C LYS A 262 -23.49 25.84 -13.48
N THR A 263 -22.33 26.26 -13.95
CA THR A 263 -21.06 26.07 -13.22
C THR A 263 -20.77 27.29 -12.35
N ILE A 264 -20.40 27.05 -11.10
CA ILE A 264 -19.86 28.07 -10.20
C ILE A 264 -18.51 27.57 -9.73
N ASP A 265 -17.51 28.45 -9.88
CA ASP A 265 -16.19 28.23 -9.34
C ASP A 265 -16.23 28.33 -7.81
N ALA A 266 -15.96 27.20 -7.16
CA ALA A 266 -15.83 27.07 -5.72
C ALA A 266 -14.37 26.95 -5.28
N ASP A 267 -13.44 27.35 -6.16
CA ASP A 267 -12.03 27.41 -5.87
C ASP A 267 -11.74 28.19 -4.61
N LEU A 268 -10.75 27.68 -3.89
CA LEU A 268 -10.12 28.37 -2.78
C LEU A 268 -8.94 29.16 -3.34
N ASN A 269 -8.79 30.42 -2.97
CA ASN A 269 -7.58 31.15 -3.34
C ASN A 269 -6.44 30.74 -2.40
N VAL A 270 -5.25 30.52 -2.93
CA VAL A 270 -4.04 30.24 -2.12
C VAL A 270 -3.77 31.37 -1.10
N SER A 271 -4.19 32.61 -1.39
CA SER A 271 -4.11 33.73 -0.43
C SER A 271 -5.04 33.61 0.77
N ASP A 272 -6.10 32.79 0.67
CA ASP A 272 -7.20 32.74 1.65
C ASP A 272 -7.03 31.59 2.65
N ILE A 273 -6.01 30.75 2.47
CA ILE A 273 -5.66 29.65 3.36
C ILE A 273 -4.54 29.99 4.33
N SER A 274 -4.45 29.20 5.39
CA SER A 274 -3.35 29.31 6.35
C SER A 274 -1.99 29.06 5.68
N GLU A 275 -0.96 29.73 6.16
CA GLU A 275 0.41 29.60 5.63
C GLU A 275 0.90 28.15 5.62
N ALA A 276 0.57 27.38 6.66
CA ALA A 276 0.89 25.95 6.72
C ALA A 276 0.18 25.13 5.63
N ALA A 277 -1.10 25.43 5.35
CA ALA A 277 -1.86 24.77 4.30
C ALA A 277 -1.35 25.15 2.90
N ALA A 278 -1.00 26.43 2.69
CA ALA A 278 -0.37 26.91 1.46
C ALA A 278 0.97 26.23 1.22
N GLN A 279 1.83 26.17 2.25
CA GLN A 279 3.13 25.50 2.15
C GLN A 279 2.98 24.01 1.88
N TYR A 280 2.04 23.34 2.55
CA TYR A 280 1.74 21.93 2.25
C TYR A 280 1.35 21.72 0.79
N TYR A 281 0.49 22.58 0.24
CA TYR A 281 0.09 22.47 -1.15
C TYR A 281 1.27 22.71 -2.08
N ILE A 282 2.09 23.75 -1.84
CA ILE A 282 3.33 23.99 -2.59
C ILE A 282 4.25 22.77 -2.52
N ASP A 283 4.48 22.21 -1.33
CA ASP A 283 5.34 21.04 -1.15
C ASP A 283 4.76 19.78 -1.81
N ALA A 284 3.43 19.69 -1.95
CA ALA A 284 2.75 18.60 -2.64
C ALA A 284 2.77 18.78 -4.16
N THR A 285 2.80 20.01 -4.67
CA THR A 285 2.96 20.28 -6.11
C THR A 285 4.39 20.11 -6.57
N HIS A 286 5.36 20.33 -5.69
CA HIS A 286 6.75 20.00 -5.94
C HIS A 286 6.93 18.50 -5.76
N GLU A 287 7.36 17.79 -6.80
CA GLU A 287 7.65 16.36 -6.75
C GLU A 287 8.72 16.07 -5.70
N THR A 288 8.30 15.81 -4.46
CA THR A 288 9.21 15.26 -3.46
C THR A 288 9.48 13.82 -3.85
N SER A 289 10.76 13.52 -4.07
CA SER A 289 11.17 12.16 -4.39
C SER A 289 10.75 11.22 -3.26
N PHE A 290 10.38 9.98 -3.58
CA PHE A 290 10.05 8.98 -2.55
C PHE A 290 11.18 8.84 -1.49
N SER A 291 12.44 9.05 -1.89
CA SER A 291 13.58 9.12 -0.97
C SER A 291 13.53 10.29 0.01
N GLU A 292 13.09 11.47 -0.42
CA GLU A 292 12.93 12.64 0.46
C GLU A 292 11.79 12.42 1.45
N GLU A 293 10.67 11.86 1.00
CA GLU A 293 9.55 11.47 1.86
C GLU A 293 10.00 10.51 2.98
N LEU A 294 10.81 9.50 2.62
CA LEU A 294 11.39 8.56 3.58
C LEU A 294 12.39 9.22 4.54
N SER A 295 13.07 10.29 4.11
CA SER A 295 14.04 11.03 4.93
C SER A 295 13.38 11.96 5.95
N LYS A 296 12.10 12.34 5.76
CA LYS A 296 11.36 13.20 6.70
C LYS A 296 11.33 12.56 8.09
N SER A 297 11.70 13.36 9.09
CA SER A 297 11.57 13.03 10.51
C SER A 297 10.11 12.79 10.91
N LYS A 298 9.89 12.13 12.05
CA LYS A 298 8.53 11.91 12.58
C LYS A 298 7.79 13.23 12.80
N GLU A 299 8.49 14.25 13.27
CA GLU A 299 7.92 15.58 13.53
C GLU A 299 7.48 16.26 12.22
N GLU A 300 8.31 16.23 11.18
CA GLU A 300 7.96 16.75 9.86
C GLU A 300 6.75 16.02 9.27
N ARG A 301 6.68 14.68 9.38
CA ARG A 301 5.51 13.91 8.90
C ARG A 301 4.23 14.30 9.63
N GLU A 302 4.27 14.50 10.95
CA GLU A 302 3.11 14.96 11.72
C GLU A 302 2.74 16.40 11.38
N ALA A 303 3.71 17.28 11.11
CA ALA A 303 3.48 18.64 10.65
C ALA A 303 2.80 18.65 9.27
N THR A 304 3.31 17.87 8.30
CA THR A 304 2.69 17.68 6.98
C THR A 304 1.27 17.14 7.10
N LYS A 305 1.03 16.15 7.98
CA LYS A 305 -0.31 15.60 8.20
C LYS A 305 -1.28 16.63 8.77
N LYS A 306 -0.83 17.46 9.72
CA LYS A 306 -1.64 18.57 10.27
C LYS A 306 -1.92 19.63 9.22
N ALA A 307 -0.91 20.01 8.43
CA ALA A 307 -1.05 20.98 7.36
C ALA A 307 -2.02 20.50 6.26
N ARG A 308 -1.93 19.23 5.85
CA ARG A 308 -2.90 18.56 4.97
C ARG A 308 -4.31 18.59 5.55
N ALA A 309 -4.48 18.23 6.82
CA ALA A 309 -5.79 18.23 7.47
C ALA A 309 -6.38 19.65 7.53
N GLN A 310 -5.55 20.66 7.81
CA GLN A 310 -5.96 22.06 7.83
C GLN A 310 -6.36 22.55 6.42
N PHE A 311 -5.56 22.23 5.40
CA PHE A 311 -5.87 22.53 4.01
C PHE A 311 -7.24 21.95 3.60
N MET A 312 -7.46 20.66 3.88
CA MET A 312 -8.74 20.00 3.58
C MET A 312 -9.90 20.65 4.35
N LEU A 313 -9.70 21.06 5.61
CA LEU A 313 -10.73 21.73 6.39
C LEU A 313 -11.13 23.08 5.77
N GLU A 314 -10.16 23.93 5.46
CA GLU A 314 -10.39 25.27 4.90
C GLU A 314 -11.05 25.20 3.52
N ARG A 315 -10.58 24.26 2.68
CA ARG A 315 -11.18 23.94 1.38
C ARG A 315 -12.63 23.52 1.51
N ASN A 316 -12.94 22.58 2.40
CA ASN A 316 -14.31 22.11 2.62
C ASN A 316 -15.22 23.22 3.15
N GLN A 317 -14.71 24.07 4.05
CA GLN A 317 -15.48 25.19 4.59
C GLN A 317 -15.86 26.21 3.51
N ASN A 318 -14.93 26.52 2.60
CA ASN A 318 -15.22 27.39 1.46
C ASN A 318 -16.29 26.79 0.54
N LEU A 319 -16.15 25.51 0.20
CA LEU A 319 -17.11 24.79 -0.62
C LEU A 319 -18.51 24.78 0.00
N ILE A 320 -18.61 24.47 1.31
CA ILE A 320 -19.89 24.48 2.03
C ILE A 320 -20.50 25.88 2.08
N LYS A 321 -19.70 26.93 2.27
CA LYS A 321 -20.18 28.32 2.23
C LYS A 321 -20.82 28.67 0.88
N ILE A 322 -20.20 28.24 -0.22
CA ILE A 322 -20.72 28.49 -1.58
C ILE A 322 -21.96 27.63 -1.84
N PHE A 323 -21.95 26.37 -1.39
CA PHE A 323 -23.08 25.47 -1.43
C PHE A 323 -24.30 26.08 -0.71
N ASP A 324 -24.17 26.49 0.56
CA ASP A 324 -25.26 27.07 1.35
C ASP A 324 -25.86 28.32 0.69
N ALA A 325 -25.03 29.12 0.01
CA ALA A 325 -25.46 30.32 -0.69
C ALA A 325 -26.24 30.03 -2.01
N THR A 326 -26.15 28.81 -2.53
CA THR A 326 -26.61 28.46 -3.88
C THR A 326 -27.60 27.30 -3.93
N GLU A 327 -27.57 26.38 -2.95
CA GLU A 327 -28.31 25.11 -2.96
C GLU A 327 -29.84 25.23 -2.97
N SER A 328 -30.38 26.36 -2.52
CA SER A 328 -31.83 26.63 -2.55
C SER A 328 -32.38 26.80 -3.97
N LYS A 329 -31.51 27.04 -4.96
CA LYS A 329 -31.90 27.38 -6.34
C LYS A 329 -31.94 26.18 -7.29
N TYR A 330 -31.49 25.00 -6.84
CA TYR A 330 -31.28 23.84 -7.70
C TYR A 330 -31.76 22.55 -7.03
N GLN A 331 -32.37 21.63 -7.80
CA GLN A 331 -32.69 20.27 -7.35
C GLN A 331 -31.44 19.41 -7.17
N THR A 332 -30.46 19.56 -8.05
CA THR A 332 -29.23 18.76 -8.04
C THR A 332 -28.01 19.66 -7.86
N VAL A 333 -27.13 19.30 -6.94
CA VAL A 333 -25.82 19.92 -6.81
C VAL A 333 -24.73 18.88 -7.01
N VAL A 334 -23.79 19.18 -7.88
CA VAL A 334 -22.66 18.31 -8.22
C VAL A 334 -21.38 18.95 -7.72
N PHE A 335 -20.61 18.18 -6.95
CA PHE A 335 -19.30 18.55 -6.46
C PHE A 335 -18.27 17.82 -7.30
N THR A 336 -17.44 18.54 -8.05
CA THR A 336 -16.32 17.93 -8.77
C THR A 336 -15.12 17.93 -7.84
N TRP A 337 -14.98 16.88 -7.03
CA TRP A 337 -13.94 16.82 -6.01
C TRP A 337 -12.61 16.46 -6.64
N GLY A 338 -11.74 17.45 -6.80
CA GLY A 338 -10.35 17.24 -7.16
C GLY A 338 -9.65 16.42 -6.08
N ALA A 339 -9.16 15.26 -6.49
CA ALA A 339 -7.91 14.72 -6.03
C ALA A 339 -6.86 15.82 -5.76
N ALA A 340 -6.63 16.26 -4.51
CA ALA A 340 -5.58 17.20 -4.14
C ALA A 340 -4.56 16.60 -3.18
#